data_AF-A0A0V9UPP1-F1
#
_entry.id   AF-A0A0V9UPP1-F1
#
_cell.length_a   1.000
_cell.length_b   1.000
_cell.length_c   1.000
_cell.angle_alpha   90.00
_cell.angle_beta   90.00
_cell.angle_gamma   90.00
#
_symmetry.space_group_name_H-M   'P 1'
#
loop_
_entity.id
_entity.type
_entity.pdbx_description
1 polymer ?
#
loop_
_entity_poly.entity_id
_entity_poly.type
_entity_poly.pdbx_seq_one_letter_code
_entity_poly.pdbx_strand_id
1 'polypeptide(L)'
;MRIAGTAQLQAPPDVVYDSLQDGRVLAATIPGVQSLEQISDNHYKLSITAGVASIKGTYDGEVVLSQQNRPESFVMTASGSGAPGTVKADVAVRLEERDGGTVLTYDADAVVGGMVGGVGQRMITGVAKKMAGVFFNGIDGVIANGLPTAPSAAEAAAVASVNGAEVTEVAEGAGVKTTALPVAAAAAAPAPAGSPLAATVLLSAGVGAGIALAGVALGAILTRR
;
A
#
# COMPACT_ATOMS: atom_id res chain seq x y z
N MET A 1 -7.21 8.34 4.70
CA MET A 1 -5.90 9.06 4.72
C MET A 1 -5.77 9.72 3.37
N ARG A 2 -5.30 10.97 3.29
CA ARG A 2 -5.29 11.68 2.00
C ARG A 2 -3.96 11.58 1.28
N ILE A 3 -4.02 11.34 -0.02
CA ILE A 3 -2.86 11.28 -0.92
C ILE A 3 -3.20 12.10 -2.16
N ALA A 4 -2.61 13.28 -2.26
CA ALA A 4 -2.76 14.14 -3.42
C ALA A 4 -1.44 14.28 -4.20
N GLY A 5 -1.57 14.49 -5.51
CA GLY A 5 -0.45 14.72 -6.40
C GLY A 5 -0.87 15.25 -7.75
N THR A 6 0.14 15.54 -8.57
CA THR A 6 -0.04 16.00 -9.94
C THR A 6 0.92 15.24 -10.85
N ALA A 7 0.53 15.12 -12.12
CA ALA A 7 1.35 14.56 -13.19
C ALA A 7 1.21 15.45 -14.43
N GLN A 8 2.28 15.56 -15.21
CA GLN A 8 2.27 16.26 -16.49
C GLN A 8 2.38 15.20 -17.58
N LEU A 9 1.41 15.18 -18.49
CA LEU A 9 1.36 14.30 -19.64
C LEU A 9 1.53 15.12 -20.91
N GLN A 10 2.19 14.55 -21.91
CA GLN A 10 2.52 15.27 -23.15
C GLN A 10 1.35 15.36 -24.13
N ALA A 11 0.33 14.53 -23.94
CA ALA A 11 -0.83 14.46 -24.83
C ALA A 11 -1.98 15.39 -24.39
N PRO A 12 -2.88 15.78 -25.32
CA PRO A 12 -4.08 16.56 -25.00
C PRO A 12 -5.05 15.82 -24.06
N PRO A 13 -5.88 16.54 -23.29
CA PRO A 13 -6.75 15.93 -22.27
C PRO A 13 -7.67 14.84 -22.80
N ASP A 14 -8.23 14.98 -24.00
CA ASP A 14 -9.08 13.95 -24.61
C ASP A 14 -8.35 12.62 -24.77
N VAL A 15 -7.11 12.65 -25.26
CA VAL A 15 -6.30 11.45 -25.51
C VAL A 15 -5.90 10.80 -24.19
N VAL A 16 -5.52 11.60 -23.20
CA VAL A 16 -5.19 11.12 -21.85
C VAL A 16 -6.42 10.51 -21.19
N TYR A 17 -7.57 11.18 -21.25
CA TYR A 17 -8.82 10.71 -20.68
C TYR A 17 -9.22 9.35 -21.26
N ASP A 18 -9.22 9.23 -22.60
CA ASP A 18 -9.56 7.98 -23.27
C ASP A 18 -8.57 6.86 -22.92
N SER A 19 -7.27 7.16 -22.81
CA SER A 19 -6.24 6.20 -22.38
C SER A 19 -6.44 5.70 -20.95
N LEU A 20 -6.95 6.55 -20.05
CA LEU A 20 -7.27 6.17 -18.66
C LEU A 20 -8.54 5.31 -18.55
N GLN A 21 -9.33 5.19 -19.62
CA GLN A 21 -10.50 4.30 -19.70
C GLN A 21 -10.21 3.00 -20.43
N ASP A 22 -9.15 2.92 -21.24
CA ASP A 22 -8.84 1.72 -22.03
C ASP A 22 -8.17 0.66 -21.15
N GLY A 23 -8.91 -0.43 -20.87
CA GLY A 23 -8.40 -1.57 -20.10
C GLY A 23 -7.09 -2.16 -20.64
N ARG A 24 -6.81 -2.08 -21.94
CA ARG A 24 -5.54 -2.57 -22.52
C ARG A 24 -4.38 -1.66 -22.16
N VAL A 25 -4.61 -0.35 -22.18
CA VAL A 25 -3.62 0.65 -21.76
C VAL A 25 -3.37 0.54 -20.26
N LEU A 26 -4.44 0.41 -19.47
CA LEU A 26 -4.34 0.19 -18.02
C LEU A 26 -3.53 -1.07 -17.68
N ALA A 27 -3.81 -2.21 -18.34
CA ALA A 27 -3.07 -3.45 -18.14
C ALA A 27 -1.58 -3.34 -18.49
N ALA A 28 -1.22 -2.51 -19.48
CA ALA A 28 0.17 -2.32 -19.88
C ALA A 28 0.95 -1.39 -18.94
N THR A 29 0.25 -0.52 -18.19
CA THR A 29 0.89 0.61 -17.47
C THR A 29 0.81 0.50 -15.95
N ILE A 30 -0.10 -0.31 -15.40
CA ILE A 30 -0.22 -0.51 -13.95
C ILE A 30 0.97 -1.36 -13.44
N PRO A 31 1.81 -0.83 -12.55
CA PRO A 31 2.98 -1.56 -12.06
C PRO A 31 2.58 -2.79 -11.25
N GLY A 32 3.09 -3.96 -11.65
CA GLY A 32 2.88 -5.21 -10.91
C GLY A 32 1.50 -5.85 -11.12
N VAL A 33 0.70 -5.37 -12.07
CA VAL A 33 -0.56 -6.02 -12.45
C VAL A 33 -0.26 -7.42 -13.00
N GLN A 34 -0.97 -8.42 -12.47
CA GLN A 34 -0.90 -9.80 -12.93
C GLN A 34 -2.07 -10.15 -13.83
N SER A 35 -3.25 -9.63 -13.51
CA SER A 35 -4.47 -9.77 -14.30
C SER A 35 -5.32 -8.51 -14.18
N LEU A 36 -5.99 -8.19 -15.29
CA LEU A 36 -7.01 -7.16 -15.36
C LEU A 36 -8.15 -7.71 -16.23
N GLU A 37 -9.32 -7.86 -15.62
CA GLU A 37 -10.52 -8.38 -16.26
C GLU A 37 -11.59 -7.28 -16.22
N GLN A 38 -12.14 -6.94 -17.38
CA GLN A 38 -13.27 -6.03 -17.45
C GLN A 38 -14.57 -6.78 -17.15
N ILE A 39 -15.24 -6.38 -16.07
CA ILE A 39 -16.51 -7.00 -15.63
C ILE A 39 -17.69 -6.31 -16.31
N SER A 40 -17.64 -5.00 -16.43
CA SER A 40 -18.59 -4.18 -17.20
C SER A 40 -17.92 -2.90 -17.68
N ASP A 41 -18.68 -2.03 -18.33
CA ASP A 41 -18.25 -0.65 -18.56
C ASP A 41 -17.83 -0.02 -17.23
N ASN A 42 -16.63 0.54 -17.19
CA ASN A 42 -16.06 1.21 -16.01
C ASN A 42 -15.87 0.31 -14.77
N HIS A 43 -16.00 -1.01 -14.85
CA HIS A 43 -15.77 -1.92 -13.72
C HIS A 43 -14.75 -2.98 -14.10
N TYR A 44 -13.68 -3.04 -13.32
CA TYR A 44 -12.57 -3.95 -13.52
C TYR A 44 -12.31 -4.76 -12.26
N LYS A 45 -11.97 -6.02 -12.44
CA LYS A 45 -11.35 -6.87 -11.43
C LYS A 45 -9.88 -7.01 -11.74
N LEU A 46 -9.03 -6.94 -10.73
CA LEU A 46 -7.58 -7.01 -10.92
C LEU A 46 -6.89 -7.82 -9.83
N SER A 47 -5.75 -8.38 -10.20
CA SER A 47 -4.77 -8.93 -9.26
C SER A 47 -3.45 -8.20 -9.45
N ILE A 48 -2.88 -7.67 -8.36
CA ILE A 48 -1.66 -6.85 -8.39
C ILE A 48 -0.68 -7.30 -7.31
N THR A 49 0.59 -7.44 -7.66
CA THR A 49 1.66 -7.59 -6.67
C THR A 49 2.31 -6.25 -6.40
N ALA A 50 2.15 -5.76 -5.18
CA ALA A 50 2.68 -4.48 -4.75
C ALA A 50 3.20 -4.55 -3.30
N GLY A 51 3.85 -3.48 -2.86
CA GLY A 51 4.42 -3.36 -1.52
C GLY A 51 5.94 -3.27 -1.54
N VAL A 52 6.52 -2.86 -0.41
CA VAL A 52 7.96 -2.61 -0.26
C VAL A 52 8.52 -3.51 0.84
N ALA A 53 9.67 -4.12 0.56
CA ALA A 53 10.42 -4.93 1.52
C ALA A 53 9.53 -5.97 2.23
N SER A 54 9.34 -5.83 3.54
CA SER A 54 8.66 -6.80 4.41
C SER A 54 7.14 -6.89 4.23
N ILE A 55 6.52 -5.99 3.44
CA ILE A 55 5.07 -5.96 3.21
C ILE A 55 4.68 -6.18 1.76
N LYS A 56 5.57 -6.77 0.94
CA LYS A 56 5.22 -7.17 -0.42
C LYS A 56 4.15 -8.27 -0.39
N GLY A 57 3.15 -8.17 -1.24
CA GLY A 57 2.15 -9.22 -1.41
C GLY A 57 1.31 -9.03 -2.66
N THR A 58 0.48 -10.03 -2.92
CA THR A 58 -0.54 -9.99 -3.97
C THR A 58 -1.86 -9.54 -3.37
N TYR A 59 -2.54 -8.65 -4.08
CA TYR A 59 -3.83 -8.10 -3.73
C TYR A 59 -4.80 -8.37 -4.86
N ASP A 60 -5.92 -8.99 -4.52
CA ASP A 60 -7.06 -9.14 -5.43
C ASP A 60 -8.08 -8.07 -5.09
N GLY A 61 -8.62 -7.43 -6.13
CA GLY A 61 -9.41 -6.24 -5.96
C GLY A 61 -10.28 -5.88 -7.16
N GLU A 62 -10.94 -4.74 -7.02
CA GLU A 62 -11.80 -4.16 -8.04
C GLU A 62 -11.63 -2.65 -8.13
N VAL A 63 -11.90 -2.13 -9.32
CA VAL A 63 -11.88 -0.71 -9.63
C VAL A 63 -13.17 -0.35 -10.34
N VAL A 64 -13.85 0.69 -9.87
CA VAL A 64 -15.05 1.26 -10.48
C VAL A 64 -14.78 2.71 -10.82
N LEU A 65 -15.04 3.09 -12.08
CA LEU A 65 -15.01 4.49 -12.51
C LEU A 65 -16.44 5.05 -12.51
N SER A 66 -16.59 6.25 -12.00
CA SER A 66 -17.88 6.91 -11.82
C SER A 66 -17.74 8.41 -12.00
N GLN A 67 -18.87 9.12 -12.05
CA GLN A 67 -18.90 10.59 -12.20
C GLN A 67 -18.09 11.08 -13.41
N GLN A 68 -18.23 10.36 -14.53
CA GLN A 68 -17.54 10.67 -15.78
C GLN A 68 -17.92 12.06 -16.29
N ASN A 69 -16.92 12.90 -16.59
CA ASN A 69 -17.07 14.20 -17.23
C ASN A 69 -15.93 14.37 -18.24
N ARG A 70 -16.07 13.75 -19.43
CA ARG A 70 -15.04 13.77 -20.47
C ARG A 70 -14.84 15.19 -21.03
N PRO A 71 -13.59 15.65 -21.24
CA PRO A 71 -12.30 15.03 -20.86
C PRO A 71 -11.77 15.46 -19.48
N GLU A 72 -12.54 16.25 -18.74
CA GLU A 72 -12.08 17.03 -17.58
C GLU A 72 -11.90 16.22 -16.29
N SER A 73 -12.74 15.23 -16.00
CA SER A 73 -12.68 14.55 -14.69
C SER A 73 -13.42 13.23 -14.60
N PHE A 74 -13.04 12.43 -13.58
CA PHE A 74 -13.79 11.26 -13.13
C PHE A 74 -13.44 10.91 -11.68
N VAL A 75 -14.20 10.00 -11.07
CA VAL A 75 -13.93 9.43 -9.74
C VAL A 75 -13.68 7.93 -9.87
N MET A 76 -12.55 7.48 -9.33
CA MET A 76 -12.17 6.08 -9.26
C MET A 76 -12.32 5.57 -7.83
N THR A 77 -13.15 4.53 -7.63
CA THR A 77 -13.20 3.77 -6.37
C THR A 77 -12.44 2.47 -6.57
N ALA A 78 -11.39 2.27 -5.79
CA ALA A 78 -10.56 1.08 -5.81
C ALA A 78 -10.66 0.34 -4.46
N SER A 79 -10.75 -0.99 -4.50
CA SER A 79 -10.61 -1.81 -3.31
C SER A 79 -9.76 -3.04 -3.59
N GLY A 80 -9.03 -3.51 -2.58
CA GLY A 80 -8.18 -4.68 -2.71
C GLY A 80 -7.87 -5.31 -1.36
N SER A 81 -7.65 -6.62 -1.38
CA SER A 81 -7.32 -7.41 -0.21
C SER A 81 -6.27 -8.46 -0.54
N GLY A 82 -5.38 -8.71 0.40
CA GLY A 82 -4.32 -9.71 0.28
C GLY A 82 -3.76 -10.10 1.64
N ALA A 83 -2.80 -11.01 1.65
CA ALA A 83 -2.17 -11.46 2.90
C ALA A 83 -1.59 -10.30 3.76
N PRO A 84 -0.98 -9.24 3.19
CA PRO A 84 -0.46 -8.13 4.00
C PRO A 84 -1.54 -7.20 4.57
N GLY A 85 -2.77 -7.24 4.05
CA GLY A 85 -3.89 -6.43 4.53
C GLY A 85 -4.85 -5.96 3.44
N THR A 86 -5.54 -4.86 3.71
CA THR A 86 -6.62 -4.34 2.84
C THR A 86 -6.41 -2.88 2.49
N VAL A 87 -6.90 -2.48 1.32
CA VAL A 87 -6.90 -1.11 0.84
C VAL A 87 -8.27 -0.80 0.24
N LYS A 88 -8.81 0.37 0.57
CA LYS A 88 -9.93 1.00 -0.14
C LYS A 88 -9.54 2.44 -0.42
N ALA A 89 -9.85 2.97 -1.59
CA ALA A 89 -9.56 4.35 -1.92
C ALA A 89 -10.60 4.91 -2.89
N ASP A 90 -11.03 6.14 -2.62
CA ASP A 90 -11.77 6.97 -3.57
C ASP A 90 -10.84 8.05 -4.09
N VAL A 91 -10.71 8.16 -5.41
CA VAL A 91 -9.77 9.05 -6.08
C VAL A 91 -10.51 9.97 -7.03
N ALA A 92 -10.52 11.26 -6.73
CA ALA A 92 -10.98 12.28 -7.67
C ALA A 92 -9.83 12.62 -8.62
N VAL A 93 -10.07 12.50 -9.93
CA VAL A 93 -9.10 12.81 -10.99
C VAL A 93 -9.61 14.00 -11.80
N ARG A 94 -8.72 14.96 -12.10
CA ARG A 94 -9.00 16.08 -12.99
C ARG A 94 -7.88 16.28 -14.00
N LEU A 95 -8.24 16.64 -15.21
CA LEU A 95 -7.35 16.90 -16.33
C LEU A 95 -7.56 18.35 -16.78
N GLU A 96 -6.47 19.08 -16.93
CA GLU A 96 -6.46 20.46 -17.41
C GLU A 96 -5.47 20.57 -18.56
N GLU A 97 -5.88 21.19 -19.67
CA GLU A 97 -4.97 21.46 -20.79
C GLU A 97 -3.92 22.48 -20.38
N ARG A 98 -2.65 22.19 -20.68
CA ARG A 98 -1.56 23.12 -20.42
C ARG A 98 -0.41 22.92 -21.40
N ASP A 99 0.02 23.99 -22.06
CA ASP A 99 1.17 23.99 -22.97
C ASP A 99 1.09 22.92 -24.08
N GLY A 100 -0.13 22.59 -24.54
CA GLY A 100 -0.40 21.54 -25.54
C GLY A 100 -0.41 20.10 -24.99
N GLY A 101 -0.13 19.93 -23.70
CA GLY A 101 -0.28 18.68 -22.96
C GLY A 101 -1.37 18.75 -21.90
N THR A 102 -1.29 17.88 -20.90
CA THR A 102 -2.26 17.76 -19.82
C THR A 102 -1.59 17.82 -18.46
N VAL A 103 -2.08 18.68 -17.57
CA VAL A 103 -1.83 18.56 -16.13
C VAL A 103 -2.94 17.74 -15.52
N LEU A 104 -2.59 16.55 -15.05
CA LEU A 104 -3.48 15.69 -14.29
C LEU A 104 -3.28 15.95 -12.80
N THR A 105 -4.37 16.15 -12.08
CA THR A 105 -4.39 16.24 -10.62
C THR A 105 -5.23 15.12 -10.04
N TYR A 106 -4.79 14.55 -8.93
CA TYR A 106 -5.53 13.52 -8.22
C TYR A 106 -5.54 13.79 -6.72
N ASP A 107 -6.68 13.50 -6.09
CA ASP A 107 -6.86 13.52 -4.63
C ASP A 107 -7.53 12.21 -4.20
N ALA A 108 -6.79 11.38 -3.48
CA ALA A 108 -7.24 10.08 -3.00
C ALA A 108 -7.52 10.11 -1.50
N ASP A 109 -8.69 9.64 -1.08
CA ASP A 109 -8.95 9.26 0.31
C ASP A 109 -8.89 7.74 0.46
N ALA A 110 -7.83 7.26 1.11
CA ALA A 110 -7.53 5.84 1.25
C ALA A 110 -7.67 5.35 2.69
N VAL A 111 -8.35 4.23 2.87
CA VAL A 111 -8.40 3.45 4.11
C VAL A 111 -7.54 2.20 3.93
N VAL A 112 -6.52 2.07 4.77
CA VAL A 112 -5.57 0.95 4.72
C VAL A 112 -5.61 0.21 6.05
N GLY A 113 -5.76 -1.11 5.99
CA GLY A 113 -5.87 -1.98 7.16
C GLY A 113 -4.87 -3.14 7.15
N GLY A 114 -4.70 -3.80 8.30
CA GLY A 114 -3.77 -4.92 8.47
C GLY A 114 -2.31 -4.48 8.64
N MET A 115 -1.38 -5.40 8.36
CA MET A 115 0.06 -5.16 8.55
C MET A 115 0.58 -4.03 7.66
N VAL A 116 0.05 -3.92 6.44
CA VAL A 116 0.39 -2.83 5.51
C VAL A 116 0.01 -1.45 6.07
N GLY A 117 -1.07 -1.33 6.85
CA GLY A 117 -1.42 -0.06 7.51
C GLY A 117 -0.42 0.33 8.61
N GLY A 118 0.26 -0.66 9.20
CA GLY A 118 1.23 -0.48 10.28
C GLY A 118 2.58 0.11 9.86
N VAL A 119 2.90 0.15 8.56
CA VAL A 119 4.19 0.71 8.07
C VAL A 119 4.25 2.24 8.14
N GLY A 120 3.11 2.89 8.44
CA GLY A 120 3.00 4.33 8.61
C GLY A 120 2.65 5.07 7.33
N GLN A 121 1.91 6.18 7.50
CA GLN A 121 1.35 6.96 6.40
C GLN A 121 2.43 7.51 5.45
N ARG A 122 3.55 8.01 5.98
CA ARG A 122 4.63 8.58 5.16
C ARG A 122 5.18 7.59 4.14
N MET A 123 5.39 6.34 4.57
CA MET A 123 5.90 5.29 3.70
C MET A 123 4.87 4.93 2.63
N ILE A 124 3.61 4.71 3.02
CA ILE A 124 2.49 4.42 2.11
C ILE A 124 2.35 5.51 1.05
N THR A 125 2.36 6.79 1.46
CA THR A 125 2.28 7.93 0.55
C THR A 125 3.44 7.97 -0.43
N GLY A 126 4.67 7.67 0.01
CA GLY A 126 5.84 7.62 -0.86
C GLY A 126 5.72 6.55 -1.96
N VAL A 127 5.28 5.35 -1.58
CA VAL A 127 5.07 4.24 -2.51
C VAL A 127 3.94 4.54 -3.49
N ALA A 128 2.81 5.06 -2.99
CA ALA A 128 1.67 5.43 -3.82
C ALA A 128 2.05 6.48 -4.88
N LYS A 129 2.80 7.53 -4.49
CA LYS A 129 3.29 8.55 -5.42
C LYS A 129 4.27 7.98 -6.44
N LYS A 130 5.16 7.07 -6.03
CA LYS A 130 6.08 6.39 -6.95
C LYS A 130 5.31 5.53 -7.97
N MET A 131 4.34 4.75 -7.53
CA MET A 131 3.48 3.95 -8.41
C MET A 131 2.68 4.83 -9.38
N ALA A 132 2.11 5.93 -8.90
CA ALA A 132 1.41 6.89 -9.74
C ALA A 132 2.34 7.48 -10.82
N GLY A 133 3.57 7.86 -10.46
CA GLY A 133 4.55 8.37 -11.43
C GLY A 133 4.91 7.35 -12.50
N VAL A 134 5.14 6.08 -12.12
CA VAL A 134 5.40 5.01 -13.11
C VAL A 134 4.20 4.79 -14.02
N PHE A 135 2.99 4.76 -13.46
CA PHE A 135 1.76 4.61 -14.22
C PHE A 135 1.58 5.72 -15.26
N PHE A 136 1.64 6.99 -14.87
CA PHE A 136 1.45 8.11 -15.80
C PHE A 136 2.56 8.20 -16.86
N ASN A 137 3.81 7.89 -16.49
CA ASN A 137 4.89 7.79 -17.48
C ASN A 137 4.63 6.65 -18.49
N GLY A 138 4.06 5.53 -18.02
CA GLY A 138 3.63 4.43 -18.88
C GLY A 138 2.52 4.85 -19.85
N ILE A 139 1.55 5.64 -19.39
CA ILE A 139 0.49 6.21 -20.24
C ILE A 139 1.10 7.07 -21.35
N ASP A 140 1.98 8.02 -21.02
CA ASP A 140 2.68 8.83 -22.03
C ASP A 140 3.46 7.95 -23.02
N GLY A 141 4.13 6.90 -22.52
CA GLY A 141 4.85 5.94 -23.35
C GLY A 141 3.95 5.21 -24.35
N VAL A 142 2.77 4.75 -23.90
CA VAL A 142 1.78 4.07 -24.75
C VAL A 142 1.13 5.03 -25.73
N ILE A 143 0.84 6.27 -25.33
CA ILE A 143 0.28 7.28 -26.24
C ILE A 143 1.29 7.61 -27.34
N ALA A 144 2.58 7.78 -26.99
CA ALA A 144 3.61 8.13 -27.95
C ALA A 144 3.98 6.99 -28.90
N ASN A 145 4.02 5.75 -28.42
CA ASN A 145 4.60 4.62 -29.15
C ASN A 145 3.59 3.52 -29.51
N GLY A 146 2.34 3.65 -29.08
CA GLY A 146 1.34 2.60 -29.14
C GLY A 146 1.50 1.55 -28.03
N LEU A 147 0.52 0.64 -27.94
CA LEU A 147 0.58 -0.47 -26.98
C LEU A 147 1.81 -1.35 -27.24
N PRO A 148 2.57 -1.73 -26.20
CA PRO A 148 3.72 -2.60 -26.36
C PRO A 148 3.28 -3.92 -27.00
N THR A 149 3.92 -4.26 -28.12
CA THR A 149 3.67 -5.50 -28.83
C THR A 149 4.51 -6.59 -28.16
N ALA A 150 3.97 -7.19 -27.10
CA ALA A 150 4.61 -8.21 -26.24
C ALA A 150 5.77 -7.67 -25.36
N PRO A 151 6.00 -8.26 -24.16
CA PRO A 151 6.87 -7.66 -23.16
C PRO A 151 8.34 -7.77 -23.57
N SER A 152 8.94 -6.63 -23.93
CA SER A 152 10.38 -6.51 -24.10
C SER A 152 11.03 -6.45 -22.71
N ALA A 153 12.06 -7.28 -22.52
CA ALA A 153 12.78 -7.51 -21.26
C ALA A 153 13.46 -6.25 -20.64
N ALA A 154 13.29 -5.06 -21.23
CA ALA A 154 13.83 -3.81 -20.72
C ALA A 154 13.02 -3.23 -19.53
N GLU A 155 11.71 -3.48 -19.44
CA GLU A 155 10.86 -2.96 -18.35
C GLU A 155 10.86 -3.83 -17.09
N ALA A 156 11.30 -5.09 -17.18
CA ALA A 156 11.53 -5.96 -16.03
C ALA A 156 12.64 -5.42 -15.08
N ALA A 157 13.53 -4.56 -15.59
CA ALA A 157 14.55 -3.90 -14.78
C ALA A 157 13.99 -2.69 -13.98
N ALA A 158 12.93 -2.04 -14.47
CA ALA A 158 12.28 -0.93 -13.77
C ALA A 158 11.42 -1.42 -12.59
N VAL A 159 10.69 -2.53 -12.74
CA VAL A 159 9.98 -3.18 -11.61
C VAL A 159 10.91 -3.76 -10.54
N ALA A 160 12.18 -4.04 -10.85
CA ALA A 160 13.19 -4.39 -9.85
C ALA A 160 13.63 -3.18 -9.01
N SER A 161 13.77 -1.98 -9.62
CA SER A 161 14.16 -0.75 -8.91
C SER A 161 13.00 -0.10 -8.10
N VAL A 162 11.74 -0.44 -8.39
CA VAL A 162 10.62 -0.13 -7.48
C VAL A 162 10.63 -1.03 -6.24
N ASN A 163 11.09 -2.27 -6.37
CA ASN A 163 11.10 -3.30 -5.32
C ASN A 163 12.40 -3.36 -4.48
N GLY A 164 13.46 -2.69 -4.90
CA GLY A 164 14.74 -2.64 -4.18
C GLY A 164 15.10 -1.22 -3.76
N ALA A 165 14.55 -0.75 -2.65
CA ALA A 165 15.24 0.29 -1.88
C ALA A 165 16.24 -0.43 -0.97
N GLU A 166 17.39 -0.78 -1.55
CA GLU A 166 18.57 -1.17 -0.80
C GLU A 166 19.13 0.10 -0.15
N VAL A 167 19.16 0.11 1.19
CA VAL A 167 19.81 1.17 1.97
C VAL A 167 21.27 0.75 2.15
N THR A 168 22.15 1.21 1.28
CA THR A 168 23.62 1.20 1.47
C THR A 168 24.00 2.55 2.07
N GLU A 169 24.11 2.63 3.40
CA GLU A 169 25.35 2.61 4.20
C GLU A 169 26.00 4.01 4.33
N VAL A 170 26.20 4.47 5.57
CA VAL A 170 27.44 5.18 5.92
C VAL A 170 27.89 4.73 7.31
N ALA A 171 28.82 3.78 7.32
CA ALA A 171 29.87 3.76 8.32
C ALA A 171 30.86 4.88 7.99
N GLU A 172 31.14 5.77 8.94
CA GLU A 172 32.36 6.57 8.90
C GLU A 172 32.89 6.79 10.31
N GLY A 173 34.06 6.22 10.58
CA GLY A 173 34.83 6.43 11.79
C GLY A 173 35.87 7.53 11.60
N ALA A 174 35.97 8.41 12.59
CA ALA A 174 37.17 9.12 13.02
C ALA A 174 36.78 9.79 14.36
N GLY A 175 37.32 9.44 15.52
CA GLY A 175 38.73 9.48 15.85
C GLY A 175 39.04 10.75 16.65
N VAL A 176 38.73 10.80 17.95
CA VAL A 176 39.36 11.75 18.88
C VAL A 176 39.68 11.05 20.20
N LYS A 177 40.96 11.05 20.53
CA LYS A 177 41.57 10.59 21.78
C LYS A 177 41.15 11.48 22.94
N THR A 178 40.83 10.92 24.10
CA THR A 178 41.08 11.57 25.39
C THR A 178 41.38 10.50 26.46
N THR A 179 42.66 10.47 26.80
CA THR A 179 43.33 10.24 28.09
C THR A 179 42.62 9.47 29.19
N ALA A 180 43.23 8.34 29.57
CA ALA A 180 42.97 7.57 30.76
C ALA A 180 43.67 8.16 32.01
N LEU A 181 43.11 7.87 33.20
CA LEU A 181 43.85 7.52 34.42
C LEU A 181 42.93 6.69 35.37
N PRO A 182 43.46 5.70 36.13
CA PRO A 182 42.68 4.65 36.78
C PRO A 182 42.65 4.75 38.32
N VAL A 183 41.64 4.13 38.97
CA VAL A 183 41.72 3.73 40.39
C VAL A 183 41.11 2.33 40.57
N ALA A 184 41.99 1.40 40.96
CA ALA A 184 41.89 0.18 41.78
C ALA A 184 40.49 -0.42 42.09
N ALA A 185 40.27 -1.71 41.77
CA ALA A 185 40.37 -2.91 42.66
C ALA A 185 39.18 -3.02 43.67
N ALA A 186 38.51 -4.15 43.90
CA ALA A 186 39.00 -5.53 43.94
C ALA A 186 37.87 -6.60 43.87
N ALA A 187 38.32 -7.84 43.62
CA ALA A 187 37.82 -9.19 43.97
C ALA A 187 36.77 -9.26 45.13
N ALA A 188 35.87 -10.24 45.30
CA ALA A 188 35.73 -11.63 44.85
C ALA A 188 34.29 -12.17 45.14
N ALA A 189 33.93 -13.29 44.51
CA ALA A 189 32.84 -14.23 44.86
C ALA A 189 33.09 -14.93 46.24
N PRO A 190 32.23 -15.81 46.82
CA PRO A 190 31.12 -16.60 46.23
C PRO A 190 29.84 -16.78 47.11
N ALA A 191 28.87 -17.54 46.56
CA ALA A 191 27.66 -18.09 47.20
C ALA A 191 28.00 -19.07 48.37
N PRO A 192 27.05 -19.55 49.21
CA PRO A 192 26.07 -20.58 48.77
C PRO A 192 24.70 -20.67 49.51
N ALA A 193 23.80 -21.44 48.87
CA ALA A 193 22.85 -22.43 49.41
C ALA A 193 21.79 -22.09 50.49
N GLY A 194 20.53 -22.44 50.17
CA GLY A 194 19.48 -22.73 51.15
C GLY A 194 18.06 -22.77 50.55
N SER A 195 17.59 -23.95 50.16
CA SER A 195 16.15 -24.31 50.04
C SER A 195 15.83 -25.30 51.20
N PRO A 196 14.59 -25.80 51.48
CA PRO A 196 13.32 -25.69 50.74
C PRO A 196 12.04 -25.54 51.64
N LEU A 197 10.86 -25.68 51.00
CA LEU A 197 9.60 -26.29 51.48
C LEU A 197 8.42 -25.42 52.01
N ALA A 198 7.22 -25.88 51.60
CA ALA A 198 5.84 -25.55 51.99
C ALA A 198 5.21 -24.29 51.32
N ALA A 199 4.47 -24.42 50.20
CA ALA A 199 3.10 -24.94 50.04
C ALA A 199 2.00 -23.99 50.54
N THR A 200 1.34 -23.26 49.62
CA THR A 200 -0.13 -23.04 49.67
C THR A 200 -0.69 -22.79 48.26
N VAL A 201 -1.59 -23.69 47.87
CA VAL A 201 -2.52 -23.62 46.73
C VAL A 201 -3.55 -22.52 46.99
N LEU A 202 -3.92 -21.71 45.98
CA LEU A 202 -5.30 -21.22 45.85
C LEU A 202 -5.65 -20.86 44.39
N LEU A 203 -6.70 -21.54 43.92
CA LEU A 203 -7.48 -21.40 42.70
C LEU A 203 -7.66 -19.96 42.16
N SER A 204 -7.57 -19.81 40.83
CA SER A 204 -8.50 -18.96 40.09
C SER A 204 -8.76 -19.52 38.69
N ALA A 205 -9.87 -20.26 38.56
CA ALA A 205 -10.44 -20.69 37.29
C ALA A 205 -11.67 -19.83 36.96
N GLY A 206 -11.70 -19.28 35.75
CA GLY A 206 -12.86 -19.10 34.87
C GLY A 206 -14.04 -18.23 35.33
N VAL A 207 -14.16 -17.02 34.75
CA VAL A 207 -15.45 -16.43 34.32
C VAL A 207 -15.19 -15.45 33.17
N GLY A 208 -15.46 -15.84 31.93
CA GLY A 208 -15.31 -14.95 30.76
C GLY A 208 -16.13 -15.36 29.53
N ALA A 209 -17.05 -16.31 29.68
CA ALA A 209 -17.81 -16.91 28.56
C ALA A 209 -19.33 -16.88 28.81
N GLY A 210 -19.85 -15.83 29.47
CA GLY A 210 -21.26 -15.71 29.85
C GLY A 210 -22.05 -14.56 29.21
N ILE A 211 -21.40 -13.66 28.45
CA ILE A 211 -22.06 -12.40 28.01
C ILE A 211 -22.57 -12.46 26.55
N ALA A 212 -22.17 -13.43 25.72
CA ALA A 212 -22.54 -13.45 24.30
C ALA A 212 -23.83 -14.22 23.94
N LEU A 213 -24.40 -15.04 24.83
CA LEU A 213 -25.57 -15.89 24.51
C LEU A 213 -26.92 -15.33 25.00
N ALA A 214 -26.93 -14.23 25.77
CA ALA A 214 -28.17 -13.57 26.19
C ALA A 214 -28.75 -12.62 25.11
N GLY A 215 -27.93 -12.16 24.15
CA GLY A 215 -28.38 -11.26 23.08
C GLY A 215 -29.18 -11.95 21.96
N VAL A 216 -28.91 -13.23 21.70
CA VAL A 216 -29.53 -13.98 20.59
C VAL A 216 -30.97 -14.42 20.93
N ALA A 217 -31.28 -14.63 22.21
CA ALA A 217 -32.61 -15.07 22.64
C ALA A 217 -33.67 -13.94 22.67
N LEU A 218 -33.28 -12.68 22.91
CA LEU A 218 -34.21 -11.54 22.91
C LEU A 218 -34.56 -11.03 21.50
N GLY A 219 -33.67 -11.21 20.51
CA GLY A 219 -33.94 -10.80 19.13
C GLY A 219 -34.97 -11.66 18.41
N ALA A 220 -35.03 -12.97 18.70
CA ALA A 220 -35.92 -13.92 18.03
C ALA A 220 -37.40 -13.83 18.45
N ILE A 221 -37.70 -13.16 19.57
CA ILE A 221 -39.07 -13.06 20.13
C ILE A 221 -39.79 -11.78 19.65
N LEU A 222 -39.07 -10.77 19.15
CA LEU A 222 -39.64 -9.51 18.66
C LEU A 222 -39.96 -9.48 17.16
N THR A 223 -39.55 -10.49 16.38
CA THR A 223 -39.87 -10.60 14.94
C THR A 223 -41.11 -11.45 14.66
N ARG A 224 -41.80 -11.95 15.70
CA ARG A 224 -42.99 -12.81 15.56
C ARG A 224 -44.29 -12.24 16.14
N ARG A 225 -44.37 -10.91 16.30
CA ARG A 225 -45.63 -10.20 16.54
C ARG A 225 -45.80 -9.08 15.54
#